data_AF-A0A6P5KP88-F1
#
_entry.id   AF-A0A6P5KP88-F1
#
_cell.length_a   1.000
_cell.length_b   1.000
_cell.length_c   1.000
_cell.angle_alpha   90.00
_cell.angle_beta   90.00
_cell.angle_gamma   90.00
#
_symmetry.space_group_name_H-M   'P 1'
#
loop_
_entity.id
_entity.type
_entity.pdbx_description
1 polymer ?
#
loop_
_entity_poly.entity_id
_entity_poly.type
_entity_poly.pdbx_seq_one_letter_code
_entity_poly.pdbx_strand_id
1 'polypeptide(L)'
;MNFSITNDMIPPEAGISLNTSSFSNLIPELTSAYPDMLMEFQVFPATSPLLVFSSGNITLKPEIYVEAFVVSPDSLPKSVFLLSVKTKVSAKVMLTSGRITGSIHPARCPQYSKL
;
A
#
# COMPACT_ATOMS: atom_id res chain seq x y z
N MET A 1 -3.27 -9.99 8.77
CA MET A 1 -2.31 -10.28 7.69
C MET A 1 -1.45 -9.05 7.57
N ASN A 2 -0.15 -9.19 7.80
CA ASN A 2 0.79 -8.07 7.72
C ASN A 2 1.82 -8.44 6.67
N PHE A 3 2.26 -7.47 5.88
CA PHE A 3 3.30 -7.68 4.89
C PHE A 3 4.20 -6.46 4.80
N SER A 4 5.45 -6.67 4.42
CA SER A 4 6.42 -5.61 4.19
C SER A 4 6.64 -5.40 2.69
N ILE A 5 6.93 -4.16 2.31
CA ILE A 5 7.40 -3.78 0.98
C ILE A 5 8.75 -3.12 1.16
N THR A 6 9.76 -3.67 0.50
CA THR A 6 11.13 -3.15 0.47
C THR A 6 11.48 -2.65 -0.92
N ASN A 7 12.54 -1.84 -1.03
CA ASN A 7 12.94 -1.23 -2.30
C ASN A 7 13.25 -2.25 -3.41
N ASP A 8 13.80 -3.42 -3.07
CA ASP A 8 14.14 -4.49 -4.02
C ASP A 8 12.91 -5.19 -4.62
N MET A 9 11.73 -5.04 -4.00
CA MET A 9 10.48 -5.55 -4.56
C MET A 9 9.89 -4.65 -5.66
N ILE A 10 10.42 -3.43 -5.82
CA ILE A 10 9.94 -2.48 -6.82
C ILE A 10 10.69 -2.73 -8.13
N PRO A 11 9.98 -3.07 -9.21
CA PRO A 11 10.62 -3.27 -10.51
C PRO A 11 11.23 -1.97 -11.03
N PRO A 12 12.46 -1.98 -11.58
CA PRO A 12 13.14 -0.77 -12.08
C PRO A 12 12.32 0.01 -13.11
N GLU A 13 11.48 -0.67 -13.89
CA GLU A 13 10.64 -0.07 -14.92
C GLU A 13 9.52 0.81 -14.34
N ALA A 14 9.22 0.71 -13.04
CA ALA A 14 8.21 1.52 -12.39
C ALA A 14 8.59 3.01 -12.29
N GLY A 15 9.87 3.36 -12.46
CA GLY A 15 10.37 4.74 -12.37
C GLY A 15 10.22 5.35 -10.98
N ILE A 16 9.97 4.53 -9.97
CA ILE A 16 9.88 4.91 -8.56
C ILE A 16 10.84 4.02 -7.75
N SER A 17 11.31 4.55 -6.62
CA SER A 17 12.11 3.81 -5.66
C SER A 17 11.61 4.07 -4.24
N LEU A 18 11.80 3.09 -3.36
CA LEU A 18 11.45 3.21 -1.95
C LEU A 18 12.67 3.68 -1.16
N ASN A 19 12.98 4.96 -1.32
CA ASN A 19 14.02 5.69 -0.59
C ASN A 19 13.55 7.11 -0.26
N THR A 20 14.21 7.75 0.68
CA THR A 20 13.83 9.09 1.17
C THR A 20 13.92 10.18 0.10
N SER A 21 14.82 10.03 -0.88
CA SER A 21 15.02 10.97 -1.99
C SER A 21 13.83 11.00 -2.95
N SER A 22 13.12 9.89 -3.10
CA SER A 22 11.88 9.79 -3.88
C SER A 22 10.72 10.59 -3.28
N PHE A 23 10.80 10.97 -2.00
CA PHE A 23 9.80 11.77 -1.30
C PHE A 23 10.12 13.26 -1.24
N SER A 24 11.23 13.71 -1.84
CA SER A 24 11.69 15.11 -1.78
C SER A 24 10.62 16.14 -2.17
N ASN A 25 9.78 15.82 -3.15
CA ASN A 25 8.68 16.70 -3.59
C ASN A 25 7.42 16.65 -2.71
N LEU A 26 7.27 15.60 -1.89
CA LEU A 26 6.08 15.35 -1.06
C LEU A 26 6.32 15.70 0.41
N ILE A 27 7.47 15.30 0.97
CA ILE A 27 7.86 15.47 2.37
C ILE A 27 9.34 15.92 2.41
N PRO A 28 9.64 17.19 2.11
CA PRO A 28 11.02 17.69 2.08
C PRO A 28 11.77 17.49 3.40
N GLU A 29 11.06 17.58 4.53
CA GLU A 29 11.62 17.39 5.87
C GLU A 29 12.18 15.96 6.07
N LEU A 30 11.58 14.95 5.44
CA LEU A 30 12.05 13.56 5.48
C LEU A 30 13.42 13.43 4.81
N THR A 31 13.55 13.99 3.60
CA THR A 31 14.80 13.94 2.84
C THR A 31 15.91 14.73 3.54
N SER A 32 15.57 15.83 4.22
CA SER A 32 16.53 16.62 5.01
C SER A 32 17.04 15.87 6.24
N ALA A 33 16.13 15.22 7.00
CA ALA A 33 16.50 14.47 8.21
C ALA A 33 17.20 13.13 7.93
N TYR A 34 16.86 12.50 6.80
CA TYR A 34 17.36 11.17 6.41
C TYR A 34 17.76 11.17 4.93
N PRO A 35 18.90 11.77 4.57
CA PRO A 35 19.32 11.89 3.17
C PRO A 35 19.73 10.52 2.59
N ASP A 36 19.24 10.22 1.38
CA ASP A 36 19.59 9.03 0.58
C ASP A 36 19.49 7.68 1.33
N MET A 37 18.50 7.54 2.21
CA MET A 37 18.28 6.31 2.97
C MET A 37 17.21 5.42 2.34
N LEU A 38 17.40 4.11 2.47
CA LEU A 38 16.40 3.11 2.09
C LEU A 38 15.20 3.15 3.04
N MET A 39 14.04 2.80 2.50
CA MET A 39 12.80 2.74 3.26
C MET A 39 12.15 1.36 3.17
N GLU A 40 11.37 1.03 4.18
CA GLU A 40 10.49 -0.13 4.24
C GLU A 40 9.08 0.33 4.60
N PHE A 41 8.07 -0.23 3.92
CA PHE A 41 6.67 -0.03 4.28
C PHE A 41 6.11 -1.29 4.92
N GLN A 42 5.57 -1.15 6.13
CA GLN A 42 4.81 -2.20 6.80
C GLN A 42 3.33 -1.95 6.62
N VAL A 43 2.65 -2.92 6.00
CA VAL A 43 1.24 -2.83 5.68
C VAL A 43 0.46 -3.79 6.55
N PHE A 44 -0.57 -3.28 7.22
CA PHE A 44 -1.42 -4.05 8.12
C PHE A 44 -2.87 -3.58 8.10
N PRO A 45 -3.85 -4.45 8.36
CA PRO A 45 -5.26 -4.09 8.36
C PRO A 45 -5.57 -3.16 9.53
N ALA A 46 -6.30 -2.08 9.26
CA ALA A 46 -6.88 -1.25 10.31
C ALA A 46 -8.08 -1.96 10.96
N THR A 47 -8.90 -2.61 10.12
CA THR A 47 -10.08 -3.35 10.52
C THR A 47 -10.27 -4.58 9.62
N SER A 48 -11.16 -5.50 10.03
CA SER A 48 -11.55 -6.60 9.15
C SER A 48 -12.28 -6.03 7.91
N PRO A 49 -11.86 -6.39 6.69
CA PRO A 49 -12.41 -5.77 5.48
C PRO A 49 -13.86 -6.21 5.27
N LEU A 50 -14.72 -5.26 4.91
CA LEU A 50 -16.11 -5.56 4.60
C LEU A 50 -16.23 -6.15 3.19
N LEU A 51 -16.87 -7.31 3.10
CA LEU A 51 -17.18 -8.00 1.86
C LEU A 51 -18.67 -7.89 1.53
N VAL A 52 -19.01 -7.36 0.36
CA VAL A 52 -20.39 -7.17 -0.09
C VAL A 52 -20.61 -7.96 -1.37
N PHE A 53 -21.58 -8.87 -1.35
CA PHE A 53 -22.00 -9.66 -2.50
C PHE A 53 -23.18 -8.99 -3.20
N SER A 54 -23.14 -9.00 -4.52
CA SER A 54 -24.22 -8.59 -5.43
C SER A 54 -24.27 -9.56 -6.60
N SER A 55 -25.34 -9.54 -7.40
CA SER A 55 -25.52 -10.51 -8.50
C SER A 55 -24.35 -10.46 -9.47
N GLY A 56 -23.46 -11.47 -9.41
CA GLY A 56 -22.25 -11.60 -10.24
C GLY A 56 -21.03 -10.76 -9.82
N ASN A 57 -21.15 -9.93 -8.77
CA ASN A 57 -20.10 -9.01 -8.33
C ASN A 57 -19.83 -9.09 -6.83
N ILE A 58 -18.56 -9.04 -6.46
CA ILE A 58 -18.10 -8.90 -5.09
C ILE A 58 -17.41 -7.55 -4.95
N THR A 59 -17.76 -6.79 -3.91
CA THR A 59 -17.06 -5.55 -3.54
C THR A 59 -16.35 -5.75 -2.21
N LEU A 60 -15.06 -5.50 -2.18
CA LEU A 60 -14.22 -5.43 -0.99
C LEU A 60 -13.91 -3.97 -0.67
N LYS A 61 -14.03 -3.60 0.61
CA LYS A 61 -13.65 -2.26 1.09
C LYS A 61 -12.58 -2.40 2.18
N PRO A 62 -11.30 -2.61 1.82
CA PRO A 62 -10.25 -2.71 2.82
C PRO A 62 -9.86 -1.32 3.34
N GLU A 63 -9.61 -1.28 4.65
CA GLU A 63 -8.96 -0.17 5.33
C GLU A 63 -7.65 -0.70 5.90
N ILE A 64 -6.54 -0.14 5.43
CA ILE A 64 -5.19 -0.57 5.80
C ILE A 64 -4.41 0.62 6.33
N TYR A 65 -3.45 0.31 7.20
CA TYR A 65 -2.38 1.22 7.56
C TYR A 65 -1.11 0.84 6.82
N VAL A 66 -0.35 1.86 6.42
CA VAL A 66 0.99 1.72 5.86
C VAL A 66 1.91 2.55 6.73
N GLU A 67 2.73 1.88 7.55
CA GLU A 67 3.74 2.54 8.36
C GLU A 67 5.07 2.52 7.61
N ALA A 68 5.67 3.71 7.48
CA ALA A 68 6.92 3.89 6.77
C ALA A 68 8.08 3.97 7.74
N PHE A 69 9.12 3.18 7.46
CA PHE A 69 10.35 3.15 8.22
C PHE A 69 11.52 3.57 7.34
N VAL A 70 12.45 4.34 7.93
CA VAL A 70 13.78 4.52 7.38
C VAL A 70 14.69 3.42 7.93
N VAL A 71 15.41 2.76 7.04
CA VAL A 71 16.30 1.65 7.36
C VAL A 71 17.75 2.11 7.19
N SER A 72 18.56 1.87 8.21
CA SER A 72 19.99 2.19 8.24
C SER A 72 20.78 0.93 8.61
N PRO A 73 21.98 0.71 8.05
CA PRO A 73 22.81 -0.45 8.39
C PRO A 73 23.22 -0.47 9.87
N ASP A 74 23.37 0.72 10.46
CA ASP A 74 24.01 0.90 11.76
C ASP A 74 23.01 1.18 12.90
N SER A 75 21.72 1.22 12.59
CA SER A 75 20.69 1.57 13.58
C SER A 75 19.37 0.85 13.36
N LEU A 76 18.57 0.80 14.42
CA LEU A 76 17.22 0.25 14.36
C LEU A 76 16.36 1.06 13.37
N PRO A 77 15.44 0.40 12.63
CA PRO A 77 14.49 1.10 11.77
C PRO A 77 13.72 2.17 12.54
N LYS A 78 13.55 3.34 11.92
CA LYS A 78 12.83 4.47 12.53
C LYS A 78 11.53 4.74 11.78
N SER A 79 10.40 4.68 12.49
CA SER A 79 9.11 5.08 11.94
C SER A 79 9.12 6.57 11.63
N VAL A 80 8.71 6.94 10.42
CA VAL A 80 8.74 8.33 9.93
C VAL A 80 7.37 8.89 9.61
N PHE A 81 6.41 8.05 9.20
CA PHE A 81 5.01 8.45 9.03
C PHE A 81 4.09 7.22 8.93
N LEU A 82 2.79 7.44 9.18
CA LEU A 82 1.74 6.45 9.05
C LEU A 82 0.67 6.94 8.07
N LEU A 83 0.37 6.15 7.04
CA LEU A 83 -0.72 6.41 6.12
C LEU A 83 -1.93 5.56 6.47
N SER A 84 -3.12 6.15 6.42
CA SER A 84 -4.39 5.43 6.42
C SER A 84 -4.94 5.38 4.99
N VAL A 85 -5.14 4.18 4.46
CA VAL A 85 -5.56 3.96 3.09
C VAL A 85 -6.89 3.20 3.08
N LYS A 86 -7.90 3.83 2.48
CA LYS A 86 -9.20 3.22 2.20
C LYS A 86 -9.32 3.01 0.72
N THR A 87 -9.57 1.79 0.27
CA THR A 87 -9.82 1.53 -1.14
C THR A 87 -11.12 0.75 -1.34
N LYS A 88 -11.63 0.77 -2.56
CA LYS A 88 -12.77 -0.05 -2.99
C LYS A 88 -12.28 -0.92 -4.12
N VAL A 89 -12.41 -2.21 -3.97
CA VAL A 89 -12.03 -3.19 -4.99
C VAL A 89 -13.28 -3.95 -5.38
N SER A 90 -13.58 -4.01 -6.67
CA SER A 90 -14.68 -4.82 -7.17
C SER A 90 -14.10 -6.02 -7.91
N ALA A 91 -14.75 -7.17 -7.83
CA ALA A 91 -14.38 -8.36 -8.58
C ALA A 91 -15.63 -8.98 -9.19
N LYS A 92 -15.50 -9.48 -10.42
CA LYS A 92 -16.50 -10.36 -11.02
C LYS A 92 -16.19 -11.78 -10.61
N VAL A 93 -17.20 -12.55 -10.25
CA VAL A 93 -17.05 -13.94 -9.83
C VAL A 93 -17.96 -14.84 -10.66
N MET A 94 -17.42 -15.98 -11.07
CA MET A 94 -18.08 -16.95 -11.94
C MET A 94 -17.85 -18.37 -11.43
N LEU A 95 -18.78 -19.27 -11.70
CA LEU A 95 -18.62 -20.71 -11.47
C LEU A 95 -18.30 -21.38 -12.81
N THR A 96 -17.08 -21.87 -12.97
CA THR A 96 -16.64 -22.55 -14.19
C THR A 96 -16.25 -23.99 -13.85
N SER A 97 -16.97 -24.96 -14.39
CA SER A 97 -16.70 -26.40 -14.19
C SER A 97 -16.52 -26.79 -12.71
N GLY A 98 -17.38 -26.26 -11.83
CA GLY A 98 -17.33 -26.52 -10.38
C GLY A 98 -16.25 -25.74 -9.61
N ARG A 99 -15.52 -24.82 -10.26
CA ARG A 99 -14.52 -23.95 -9.63
C ARG A 99 -14.99 -22.50 -9.59
N ILE A 100 -14.74 -21.83 -8.47
CA ILE A 100 -14.93 -20.39 -8.36
C ILE A 100 -13.76 -19.70 -9.05
N THR A 101 -14.06 -18.90 -10.06
CA THR A 101 -13.10 -18.07 -10.79
C THR A 101 -13.53 -16.61 -10.68
N GLY A 102 -12.59 -15.68 -10.86
CA GLY A 102 -12.93 -14.26 -10.81
C GLY A 102 -11.86 -13.37 -11.40
N SER A 103 -12.24 -12.13 -11.68
CA SER A 103 -11.35 -11.08 -12.17
C SER A 103 -11.56 -9.80 -11.38
N ILE A 104 -10.45 -9.20 -10.97
CA ILE A 104 -10.45 -7.99 -10.16
C ILE A 104 -10.53 -6.77 -11.08
N HIS A 105 -11.38 -5.83 -10.71
CA HIS A 105 -11.51 -4.50 -11.30
C HIS A 105 -11.17 -3.49 -10.20
N PRO A 106 -9.92 -3.01 -10.14
CA PRO A 106 -9.52 -2.01 -9.15
C PRO A 106 -10.34 -0.73 -9.34
N ALA A 107 -10.88 -0.16 -8.26
CA ALA A 107 -11.36 1.21 -8.30
C ALA A 107 -10.21 2.16 -7.94
N ARG A 108 -10.41 3.47 -8.17
CA ARG A 108 -9.42 4.48 -7.80
C ARG A 108 -9.16 4.42 -6.29
N CYS A 109 -7.89 4.48 -5.90
CA CYS A 109 -7.55 4.86 -4.53
C CYS A 109 -7.97 6.33 -4.34
N PRO A 110 -8.89 6.64 -3.39
CA PRO A 110 -9.30 8.01 -3.14
C PRO A 110 -8.08 8.84 -2.73
N GLN A 111 -7.91 9.98 -3.40
CA GLN A 111 -6.86 10.95 -3.11
C GLN A 111 -7.30 11.74 -1.87
N TYR A 112 -6.57 11.63 -0.76
CA TYR A 112 -6.86 12.45 0.42
C TYR A 112 -6.44 13.90 0.14
N SER A 113 -7.40 14.81 0.26
CA SER A 113 -7.16 16.24 0.42
C SER A 113 -6.58 16.50 1.81
N LYS A 114 -5.49 17.27 1.87
CA LYS A 114 -4.91 17.82 3.10
C LYS A 114 -6.01 18.34 4.04
N LEU A 115 -5.92 17.98 5.32
CA LEU A 115 -6.34 18.86 6.41
C LEU A 115 -5.28 19.97 6.57
#